data_AF-A0AA88X586-F1
#
_entry.id   AF-A0AA88X586-F1
#
_cell.length_a   1.000
_cell.length_b   1.000
_cell.length_c   1.000
_cell.angle_alpha   90.00
_cell.angle_beta   90.00
_cell.angle_gamma   90.00
#
_symmetry.space_group_name_H-M   'P 1'
#
loop_
_entity.id
_entity.type
_entity.pdbx_description
1 polymer ?
#
loop_
_entity_poly.entity_id
_entity_poly.type
_entity_poly.pdbx_seq_one_letter_code
_entity_poly.pdbx_strand_id
1 'polypeptide(L)'
;VPTGWKFFGNLMDAGKLSICGEESFGTGSDHIREKDGIWAVLAWLSIIAYQNKDKKPGEKLISVSDVVKEHWATYGRNYFSRYDYEECESEGANKMIIYLRDLVSKSKAGDSYGSYTLQFADDFTYTDPGTGSAGATVRIYIEQFEPDVSKHNMDAQIALNPLIALALSVSKLKDFTGREKPTVIT
;
A
#
# COMPACT_ATOMS: atom_id res chain seq x y z
N VAL A 1 -3.18 -11.65 -1.03
CA VAL A 1 -3.06 -12.58 0.13
C VAL A 1 -3.03 -11.74 1.40
N PRO A 2 -3.41 -12.25 2.59
CA PRO A 2 -3.20 -11.52 3.83
C PRO A 2 -1.71 -11.20 4.01
N THR A 3 -1.39 -10.15 4.77
CA THR A 3 0.00 -9.80 5.10
C THR A 3 0.71 -10.99 5.75
N GLY A 4 1.95 -11.26 5.32
CA GLY A 4 2.76 -12.38 5.82
C GLY A 4 3.26 -13.30 4.71
N TRP A 5 4.57 -13.47 4.66
CA TRP A 5 5.26 -14.19 3.59
C TRP A 5 4.86 -15.68 3.46
N LYS A 6 4.35 -16.29 4.54
CA LYS A 6 3.87 -17.68 4.54
C LYS A 6 2.85 -17.98 3.42
N PHE A 7 2.01 -17.00 3.07
CA PHE A 7 1.00 -17.17 2.02
C PHE A 7 1.63 -17.20 0.62
N PHE A 8 2.72 -16.46 0.41
CA PHE A 8 3.48 -16.53 -0.83
C PHE A 8 4.21 -17.86 -0.96
N GLY A 9 4.80 -18.39 0.12
CA GLY A 9 5.47 -19.69 0.13
C GLY A 9 4.58 -20.82 -0.39
N ASN A 10 3.33 -20.91 0.09
CA ASN A 10 2.38 -21.90 -0.39
C ASN A 10 2.08 -21.80 -1.90
N LEU A 11 2.03 -20.58 -2.45
CA LEU A 11 1.80 -20.36 -3.87
C LEU A 11 3.04 -20.67 -4.72
N MET A 12 4.24 -20.39 -4.20
CA MET A 12 5.51 -20.75 -4.83
C MET A 12 5.68 -22.27 -4.89
N ASP A 13 5.40 -22.99 -3.80
CA ASP A 13 5.47 -24.45 -3.74
C ASP A 13 4.45 -25.12 -4.69
N ALA A 14 3.31 -24.47 -4.90
CA ALA A 14 2.32 -24.90 -5.88
C ALA A 14 2.68 -24.52 -7.34
N GLY A 15 3.80 -23.85 -7.60
CA GLY A 15 4.19 -23.38 -8.93
C GLY A 15 3.27 -22.30 -9.50
N LYS A 16 2.56 -21.55 -8.64
CA LYS A 16 1.55 -20.55 -9.03
C LYS A 16 2.01 -19.10 -8.84
N LEU A 17 3.21 -18.88 -8.34
CA LEU A 17 3.74 -17.55 -8.03
C LEU A 17 5.25 -17.53 -8.22
N SER A 18 5.73 -16.63 -9.09
CA SER A 18 7.16 -16.44 -9.32
C SER A 18 7.68 -15.07 -8.87
N ILE A 19 6.84 -14.05 -8.72
CA ILE A 19 7.25 -12.74 -8.17
C ILE A 19 6.20 -12.25 -7.18
N CYS A 20 6.63 -11.68 -6.07
CA CYS A 20 5.75 -11.13 -5.06
C CYS A 20 6.38 -9.96 -4.31
N GLY A 21 5.54 -9.17 -3.66
CA GLY A 21 5.97 -8.06 -2.83
C GLY A 21 4.91 -7.65 -1.82
N GLU A 22 5.38 -6.93 -0.81
CA GLU A 22 4.59 -6.31 0.26
C GLU A 22 4.97 -4.82 0.30
N GLU A 23 4.01 -3.96 0.62
CA GLU A 23 4.19 -2.51 0.68
C GLU A 23 5.22 -2.10 1.74
N SER A 24 5.47 -2.96 2.72
CA SER A 24 6.50 -2.82 3.76
C SER A 24 7.92 -3.10 3.25
N PHE A 25 8.26 -2.58 2.06
CA PHE A 25 9.59 -2.70 1.43
C PHE A 25 10.08 -4.14 1.21
N GLY A 26 9.15 -5.07 1.02
CA GLY A 26 9.46 -6.49 0.80
C GLY A 26 9.25 -6.88 -0.64
N THR A 27 10.27 -7.45 -1.30
CA THR A 27 10.14 -8.02 -2.65
C THR A 27 10.91 -9.34 -2.71
N GLY A 28 10.44 -10.29 -3.53
CA GLY A 28 11.11 -11.56 -3.73
C GLY A 28 10.52 -12.37 -4.89
N SER A 29 11.12 -13.52 -5.16
CA SER A 29 10.66 -14.50 -6.16
C SER A 29 10.74 -15.91 -5.61
N ASP A 30 10.28 -16.89 -6.39
CA ASP A 30 10.28 -18.32 -6.07
C ASP A 30 11.67 -18.97 -5.99
N HIS A 31 12.75 -18.21 -6.19
CA HIS A 31 14.14 -18.68 -6.02
C HIS A 31 14.48 -19.09 -4.58
N ILE A 32 13.83 -18.46 -3.59
CA ILE A 32 13.87 -18.84 -2.17
C ILE A 32 12.45 -18.74 -1.56
N ARG A 33 12.32 -18.93 -0.24
CA ARG A 33 11.04 -18.83 0.49
C ARG A 33 11.03 -17.68 1.49
N GLU A 34 11.82 -16.64 1.20
CA GLU A 34 11.95 -15.43 2.01
C GLU A 34 11.97 -14.19 1.09
N LYS A 35 11.81 -13.02 1.70
CA LYS A 35 12.11 -11.74 1.03
C LYS A 35 13.60 -11.64 0.75
N ASP A 36 13.98 -11.01 -0.35
CA ASP A 36 15.39 -10.77 -0.68
C ASP A 36 15.61 -9.37 -1.24
N GLY A 37 16.18 -8.50 -0.40
CA GLY A 37 16.50 -7.12 -0.75
C GLY A 37 17.67 -7.02 -1.73
N ILE A 38 18.66 -7.89 -1.66
CA ILE A 38 19.80 -7.88 -2.60
C ILE A 38 19.33 -8.33 -3.97
N TRP A 39 18.49 -9.37 -4.02
CA TRP A 39 17.83 -9.80 -5.25
C TRP A 39 17.03 -8.67 -5.88
N ALA A 40 16.24 -7.90 -5.10
CA ALA A 40 15.47 -6.78 -5.61
C ALA A 40 16.36 -5.66 -6.20
N VAL A 41 17.50 -5.37 -5.56
CA VAL A 41 18.51 -4.43 -6.08
C VAL A 41 19.09 -4.95 -7.39
N LEU A 42 19.51 -6.21 -7.46
CA LEU A 42 20.07 -6.80 -8.67
C LEU A 42 19.05 -6.89 -9.82
N ALA A 43 17.77 -7.12 -9.50
CA ALA A 43 16.69 -7.07 -10.47
C ALA A 43 16.55 -5.67 -11.08
N TRP A 44 16.55 -4.62 -10.25
CA TRP A 44 16.53 -3.23 -10.72
C TRP A 44 17.77 -2.86 -11.55
N LEU A 45 18.96 -3.27 -11.10
CA LEU A 45 20.18 -3.06 -11.88
C LEU A 45 20.12 -3.76 -13.24
N SER A 46 19.53 -4.95 -13.31
CA SER A 46 19.31 -5.67 -14.56
C SER A 46 18.34 -4.95 -15.49
N ILE A 47 17.23 -4.39 -14.96
CA ILE A 47 16.29 -3.56 -15.73
C ILE A 47 17.00 -2.33 -16.29
N ILE A 48 17.75 -1.61 -15.46
CA ILE A 48 18.46 -0.40 -15.88
C ILE A 48 19.56 -0.72 -16.91
N ALA A 49 20.30 -1.80 -16.71
CA ALA A 49 21.30 -2.25 -17.67
C ALA A 49 20.67 -2.60 -19.03
N TYR A 50 19.53 -3.31 -19.01
CA TYR A 50 18.80 -3.67 -20.23
C TYR A 50 18.26 -2.43 -20.96
N GLN A 51 17.67 -1.48 -20.24
CA GLN A 51 17.17 -0.23 -20.81
C GLN A 51 18.28 0.60 -21.47
N ASN A 52 19.51 0.48 -20.99
CA ASN A 52 20.66 1.23 -21.49
C ASN A 52 21.59 0.41 -22.41
N LYS A 53 21.23 -0.83 -22.79
CA LYS A 53 22.12 -1.76 -23.51
C LYS A 53 22.66 -1.24 -24.85
N ASP A 54 21.89 -0.37 -25.50
CA ASP A 54 22.22 0.20 -26.82
C ASP A 54 22.82 1.62 -26.72
N LYS A 55 23.00 2.15 -25.50
CA LYS A 55 23.57 3.49 -25.26
C LYS A 55 25.08 3.48 -25.42
N LYS A 56 25.61 4.50 -26.11
CA LYS A 56 27.05 4.69 -26.29
C LYS A 56 27.66 5.54 -25.17
N PRO A 57 28.97 5.41 -24.90
CA PRO A 57 29.66 6.31 -23.97
C PRO A 57 29.43 7.78 -24.29
N GLY A 58 28.99 8.56 -23.30
CA GLY A 58 28.66 9.98 -23.45
C GLY A 58 27.19 10.27 -23.78
N GLU A 59 26.38 9.27 -24.13
CA GLU A 59 24.94 9.46 -24.30
C GLU A 59 24.23 9.56 -22.94
N LYS A 60 23.11 10.30 -22.90
CA LYS A 60 22.25 10.35 -21.71
C LYS A 60 21.63 8.97 -21.47
N LEU A 61 21.93 8.42 -20.30
CA LEU A 61 21.34 7.17 -19.80
C LEU A 61 19.89 7.38 -19.37
N ILE A 62 19.09 6.32 -19.53
CA ILE A 62 17.76 6.17 -18.94
C ILE A 62 17.93 5.90 -17.45
N SER A 63 17.33 6.77 -16.63
CA SER A 63 17.36 6.67 -15.17
C SER A 63 16.20 5.82 -14.62
N VAL A 64 16.25 5.48 -13.34
CA VAL A 64 15.12 4.86 -12.62
C VAL A 64 13.86 5.72 -12.74
N SER A 65 13.98 7.06 -12.65
CA SER A 65 12.84 7.96 -12.79
C SER A 65 12.20 7.88 -14.17
N ASP A 66 13.02 7.74 -15.22
CA ASP A 66 12.52 7.62 -16.59
C ASP A 66 11.76 6.30 -16.76
N VAL A 67 12.31 5.17 -16.27
CA VAL A 67 11.64 3.86 -16.31
C VAL A 67 10.31 3.88 -15.57
N VAL A 68 10.27 4.47 -14.37
CA VAL A 68 9.04 4.57 -13.57
C VAL A 68 7.99 5.45 -14.25
N LYS A 69 8.39 6.59 -14.84
CA LYS A 69 7.48 7.46 -15.57
C LYS A 69 6.94 6.82 -16.85
N GLU A 70 7.76 6.06 -17.56
CA GLU A 70 7.32 5.27 -18.71
C GLU A 70 6.32 4.18 -18.31
N HIS A 71 6.58 3.51 -17.17
CA HIS A 71 5.64 2.54 -16.60
C HIS A 71 4.30 3.21 -16.26
N TRP A 72 4.31 4.37 -15.61
CA TRP A 72 3.08 5.12 -15.32
C TRP A 72 2.36 5.56 -16.58
N ALA A 73 3.08 6.04 -17.60
CA ALA A 73 2.47 6.43 -18.87
C ALA A 73 1.77 5.25 -19.58
N THR A 74 2.29 4.03 -19.39
CA THR A 74 1.74 2.81 -20.01
C THR A 74 0.57 2.23 -19.21
N TYR A 75 0.68 2.18 -17.88
CA TYR A 75 -0.25 1.43 -17.02
C TYR A 75 -1.09 2.30 -16.07
N GLY A 76 -0.89 3.62 -16.09
CA GLY A 76 -1.40 4.54 -15.07
C GLY A 76 -0.54 4.56 -13.80
N ARG A 77 -0.76 5.56 -12.95
CA ARG A 77 -0.07 5.71 -11.66
C ARG A 77 -1.01 5.37 -10.51
N ASN A 78 -0.60 4.46 -9.62
CA ASN A 78 -1.23 4.32 -8.31
C ASN A 78 -0.48 5.22 -7.32
N TYR A 79 -1.13 6.31 -6.92
CA TYR A 79 -0.69 7.07 -5.76
C TYR A 79 -0.98 6.24 -4.52
N PHE A 80 0.01 6.10 -3.64
CA PHE A 80 -0.11 5.26 -2.45
C PHE A 80 0.51 5.97 -1.26
N SER A 81 -0.10 5.83 -0.09
CA SER A 81 0.53 6.16 1.19
C SER A 81 -0.05 5.32 2.32
N ARG A 82 0.78 5.02 3.31
CA ARG A 82 0.38 4.33 4.54
C ARG A 82 0.61 5.23 5.75
N TYR A 83 -0.42 5.38 6.56
CA TYR A 83 -0.41 6.16 7.79
C TYR A 83 -0.46 5.22 8.98
N ASP A 84 0.61 5.21 9.78
CA ASP A 84 0.73 4.36 10.95
C ASP A 84 0.54 5.19 12.23
N TYR A 85 -0.45 4.82 13.03
CA TYR A 85 -0.74 5.38 14.36
C TYR A 85 -0.32 4.36 15.41
N GLU A 86 0.94 4.45 15.83
CA GLU A 86 1.56 3.50 16.74
C GLU A 86 1.19 3.78 18.19
N GLU A 87 1.21 2.74 19.04
CA GLU A 87 0.95 2.84 20.49
C GLU A 87 -0.43 3.42 20.83
N CYS A 88 -1.44 3.14 20.00
CA CYS A 88 -2.82 3.46 20.34
C CYS A 88 -3.27 2.63 21.54
N GLU A 89 -4.11 3.23 22.38
CA GLU A 89 -4.79 2.48 23.45
C GLU A 89 -5.73 1.45 22.81
N SER A 90 -5.65 0.21 23.30
CA SER A 90 -6.29 -0.95 22.67
C SER A 90 -7.83 -0.88 22.74
N GLU A 91 -8.41 -0.39 23.83
CA GLU A 91 -9.86 -0.23 23.97
C GLU A 91 -10.40 0.75 22.92
N GLY A 92 -9.76 1.91 22.75
CA GLY A 92 -10.11 2.91 21.74
C GLY A 92 -9.98 2.38 20.31
N ALA A 93 -8.85 1.74 19.98
CA ALA A 93 -8.64 1.12 18.68
C ALA A 93 -9.68 0.03 18.39
N ASN A 94 -10.00 -0.82 19.37
CA ASN A 94 -11.02 -1.86 19.23
C ASN A 94 -12.43 -1.27 19.00
N LYS A 95 -12.80 -0.21 19.73
CA LYS A 95 -14.07 0.51 19.51
C LYS A 95 -14.17 1.08 18.10
N MET A 96 -13.07 1.65 17.58
CA MET A 96 -13.01 2.15 16.21
C MET A 96 -13.24 1.03 15.19
N ILE A 97 -12.60 -0.12 15.35
CA ILE A 97 -12.80 -1.28 14.46
C ILE A 97 -14.24 -1.81 14.54
N ILE A 98 -14.83 -1.92 15.74
CA ILE A 98 -16.24 -2.32 15.90
C ILE A 98 -17.17 -1.33 15.18
N TYR A 99 -16.92 -0.03 15.33
CA TYR A 99 -17.68 1.01 14.63
C TYR A 99 -17.55 0.90 13.10
N LEU A 100 -16.33 0.68 12.57
CA LEU A 100 -16.10 0.50 11.14
C LEU A 100 -16.81 -0.76 10.61
N ARG A 101 -16.80 -1.87 11.36
CA ARG A 101 -17.55 -3.09 11.01
C ARG A 101 -19.04 -2.84 10.93
N ASP A 102 -19.60 -2.14 11.91
CA ASP A 102 -21.01 -1.76 11.91
C ASP A 102 -21.33 -0.85 10.71
N LEU A 103 -20.47 0.12 10.40
CA LEU A 103 -20.62 0.98 9.23
C LEU A 103 -20.62 0.16 7.93
N VAL A 104 -19.61 -0.68 7.72
CA VAL A 104 -19.51 -1.56 6.53
C VAL A 104 -20.75 -2.44 6.39
N SER A 105 -21.25 -3.01 7.49
CA SER A 105 -22.45 -3.88 7.47
C SER A 105 -23.74 -3.16 7.03
N LYS A 106 -23.78 -1.83 7.16
CA LYS A 106 -24.93 -0.99 6.81
C LYS A 106 -24.75 -0.28 5.47
N SER A 107 -23.52 -0.21 4.98
CA SER A 107 -23.16 0.42 3.72
C SER A 107 -23.60 -0.43 2.52
N LYS A 108 -23.96 0.24 1.43
CA LYS A 108 -24.27 -0.38 0.15
C LYS A 108 -23.62 0.38 -1.00
N ALA A 109 -23.37 -0.33 -2.10
CA ALA A 109 -22.92 0.30 -3.34
C ALA A 109 -23.88 1.44 -3.73
N GLY A 110 -23.33 2.60 -4.09
CA GLY A 110 -24.08 3.82 -4.38
C GLY A 110 -24.18 4.80 -3.20
N ASP A 111 -23.84 4.41 -1.97
CA ASP A 111 -23.81 5.36 -0.85
C ASP A 111 -22.76 6.46 -1.10
N SER A 112 -23.11 7.69 -0.73
CA SER A 112 -22.27 8.86 -0.98
C SER A 112 -21.42 9.25 0.24
N TYR A 113 -20.13 9.46 0.01
CA TYR A 113 -19.15 9.89 1.00
C TYR A 113 -18.41 11.12 0.47
N GLY A 114 -18.99 12.31 0.70
CA GLY A 114 -18.52 13.54 0.08
C GLY A 114 -18.67 13.48 -1.44
N SER A 115 -17.59 13.66 -2.19
CA SER A 115 -17.56 13.53 -3.65
C SER A 115 -17.41 12.08 -4.14
N TYR A 116 -17.26 11.11 -3.24
CA TYR A 116 -17.03 9.72 -3.59
C TYR A 116 -18.31 8.91 -3.49
N THR A 117 -18.49 7.97 -4.42
CA THR A 117 -19.57 6.99 -4.39
C THR A 117 -18.97 5.64 -4.02
N LEU A 118 -19.50 5.03 -2.95
CA LEU A 118 -19.06 3.72 -2.51
C LEU A 118 -19.37 2.68 -3.58
N GLN A 119 -18.34 1.96 -4.03
CA GLN A 119 -18.51 0.83 -4.95
C GLN A 119 -18.60 -0.49 -4.18
N PHE A 120 -17.73 -0.66 -3.19
CA PHE A 120 -17.59 -1.89 -2.43
C PHE A 120 -17.01 -1.58 -1.03
N ALA A 121 -17.47 -2.33 -0.03
CA ALA A 121 -16.95 -2.29 1.33
C ALA A 121 -16.95 -3.73 1.88
N ASP A 122 -15.90 -4.10 2.60
CA ASP A 122 -15.73 -5.44 3.16
C ASP A 122 -14.96 -5.37 4.48
N ASP A 123 -15.03 -6.44 5.26
CA ASP A 123 -14.28 -6.63 6.50
C ASP A 123 -13.61 -8.00 6.49
N PHE A 124 -12.33 -8.05 6.84
CA PHE A 124 -11.60 -9.29 6.99
C PHE A 124 -10.75 -9.27 8.25
N THR A 125 -10.45 -10.45 8.77
CA THR A 125 -9.66 -10.62 9.99
C THR A 125 -8.73 -11.81 9.84
N TYR A 126 -7.52 -11.66 10.37
CA TYR A 126 -6.60 -12.76 10.59
C TYR A 126 -5.98 -12.59 11.99
N THR A 127 -5.67 -13.71 12.62
CA THR A 127 -5.01 -13.75 13.93
C THR A 127 -3.61 -14.31 13.74
N ASP A 128 -2.61 -13.56 14.16
CA ASP A 128 -1.23 -14.05 14.24
C ASP A 128 -1.02 -14.68 15.63
N PRO A 129 -0.69 -15.98 15.74
CA PRO A 129 -0.64 -16.69 17.03
C PRO A 129 0.51 -16.31 17.98
N GLY A 130 1.12 -15.12 17.87
CA GLY A 130 2.39 -14.82 18.55
C GLY A 130 2.57 -13.43 19.18
N THR A 131 1.62 -12.50 19.10
CA THR A 131 1.82 -11.12 19.58
C THR A 131 0.91 -10.76 20.75
N GLY A 132 1.43 -10.96 21.96
CA GLY A 132 0.92 -10.28 23.16
C GLY A 132 1.48 -8.86 23.21
N SER A 133 1.04 -7.97 22.32
CA SER A 133 1.50 -6.57 22.31
C SER A 133 0.76 -5.75 23.36
N ALA A 134 1.51 -4.99 24.16
CA ALA A 134 0.94 -3.90 24.94
C ALA A 134 0.62 -2.76 23.95
N GLY A 135 -0.66 -2.53 23.67
CA GLY A 135 -1.15 -1.51 22.74
C GLY A 135 -1.47 -2.02 21.34
N ALA A 136 -2.04 -1.13 20.52
CA ALA A 136 -2.44 -1.39 19.14
C ALA A 136 -1.79 -0.40 18.17
N THR A 137 -1.46 -0.86 16.97
CA THR A 137 -1.10 0.03 15.85
C THR A 137 -2.25 0.04 14.85
N VAL A 138 -2.80 1.23 14.59
CA VAL A 138 -3.79 1.42 13.51
C VAL A 138 -3.04 1.84 12.25
N ARG A 139 -3.23 1.10 11.16
CA ARG A 139 -2.67 1.43 9.84
C ARG A 139 -3.79 1.77 8.88
N ILE A 140 -3.70 2.94 8.24
CA ILE A 140 -4.60 3.34 7.16
C ILE A 140 -3.81 3.31 5.86
N TYR A 141 -4.32 2.56 4.89
CA TYR A 141 -3.78 2.44 3.54
C TYR A 141 -4.66 3.27 2.61
N ILE A 142 -4.07 4.20 1.88
CA ILE A 142 -4.79 5.06 0.93
C ILE A 142 -4.16 4.90 -0.44
N GLU A 143 -4.98 4.55 -1.42
CA GLU A 143 -4.57 4.39 -2.82
C GLU A 143 -5.52 5.14 -3.76
N GLN A 144 -4.95 5.81 -4.77
CA GLN A 144 -5.70 6.44 -5.86
C GLN A 144 -5.05 6.10 -7.20
N PHE A 145 -5.83 5.44 -8.07
CA PHE A 145 -5.44 5.23 -9.46
C PHE A 145 -5.66 6.52 -10.27
N GLU A 146 -4.63 6.94 -11.00
CA GLU A 146 -4.65 8.09 -11.90
C GLU A 146 -4.25 7.64 -13.32
N PRO A 147 -5.21 7.56 -14.27
CA PRO A 147 -4.91 7.24 -15.66
C PRO A 147 -4.40 8.44 -16.46
N ASP A 148 -4.64 9.68 -16.03
CA ASP A 148 -4.25 10.89 -16.76
C ASP A 148 -2.76 11.21 -16.55
N VAL A 149 -1.97 11.03 -17.61
CA VAL A 149 -0.52 11.27 -17.62
C VAL A 149 -0.15 12.69 -17.19
N SER A 150 -0.99 13.69 -17.47
CA SER A 150 -0.72 15.08 -17.08
C SER A 150 -0.70 15.27 -15.56
N LYS A 151 -1.36 14.37 -14.82
CA LYS A 151 -1.44 14.38 -13.36
C LYS A 151 -0.42 13.46 -12.70
N HIS A 152 0.37 12.70 -13.44
CA HIS A 152 1.33 11.72 -12.87
C HIS A 152 2.52 12.35 -12.16
N ASN A 153 2.82 13.64 -12.36
CA ASN A 153 3.96 14.30 -11.69
C ASN A 153 3.57 15.07 -10.43
N MET A 154 2.35 14.89 -9.93
CA MET A 154 1.94 15.49 -8.66
C MET A 154 2.64 14.80 -7.48
N ASP A 155 2.82 15.56 -6.40
CA ASP A 155 3.19 15.01 -5.11
C ASP A 155 2.10 14.06 -4.60
N ALA A 156 2.50 12.93 -4.02
CA ALA A 156 1.56 11.91 -3.60
C ALA A 156 0.66 12.36 -2.45
N GLN A 157 1.18 13.15 -1.50
CA GLN A 157 0.38 13.66 -0.39
C GLN A 157 -0.65 14.68 -0.87
N ILE A 158 -0.29 15.49 -1.88
CA ILE A 158 -1.26 16.41 -2.51
C ILE A 158 -2.35 15.63 -3.24
N ALA A 159 -1.98 14.64 -4.06
CA ALA A 159 -2.94 13.83 -4.82
C ALA A 159 -3.90 13.06 -3.90
N LEU A 160 -3.40 12.51 -2.79
CA LEU A 160 -4.16 11.69 -1.86
C LEU A 160 -4.93 12.49 -0.80
N ASN A 161 -4.65 13.78 -0.62
CA ASN A 161 -5.24 14.59 0.46
C ASN A 161 -6.78 14.47 0.56
N PRO A 162 -7.57 14.49 -0.54
CA PRO A 162 -9.01 14.32 -0.45
C PRO A 162 -9.43 12.94 0.11
N LEU A 163 -8.71 11.87 -0.25
CA LEU A 163 -8.98 10.52 0.26
C LEU A 163 -8.50 10.34 1.70
N ILE A 164 -7.38 10.96 2.08
CA ILE A 164 -6.89 10.97 3.46
C ILE A 164 -7.92 11.65 4.37
N ALA A 165 -8.43 12.81 3.97
CA ALA A 165 -9.47 13.52 4.71
C ALA A 165 -10.75 12.67 4.84
N LEU A 166 -11.15 11.99 3.76
CA LEU A 166 -12.28 11.08 3.79
C LEU A 166 -12.04 9.91 4.75
N ALA A 167 -10.89 9.24 4.67
CA ALA A 167 -10.55 8.10 5.51
C ALA A 167 -10.57 8.46 7.01
N LEU A 168 -10.05 9.64 7.37
CA LEU A 168 -10.09 10.14 8.75
C LEU A 168 -11.51 10.47 9.21
N SER A 169 -12.31 11.07 8.33
CA SER A 169 -13.71 11.38 8.62
C SER A 169 -14.55 10.11 8.81
N VAL A 170 -14.37 9.11 7.94
CA VAL A 170 -15.10 7.84 7.96
C VAL A 170 -14.72 7.01 9.19
N SER A 171 -13.41 6.89 9.48
CA SER A 171 -12.91 6.10 10.60
C SER A 171 -13.17 6.72 11.97
N LYS A 172 -13.35 8.03 12.04
CA LYS A 172 -13.38 8.79 13.30
C LYS A 172 -12.17 8.49 14.18
N LEU A 173 -11.02 8.23 13.56
CA LEU A 173 -9.81 7.77 14.24
C LEU A 173 -9.44 8.67 15.42
N LYS A 174 -9.50 10.00 15.24
CA LYS A 174 -9.20 10.97 16.30
C LYS A 174 -10.15 10.82 17.49
N ASP A 175 -11.44 10.61 17.25
CA ASP A 175 -12.44 10.51 18.31
C ASP A 175 -12.24 9.25 19.16
N PHE A 176 -11.84 8.15 18.52
CA PHE A 176 -11.63 6.87 19.21
C PHE A 176 -10.25 6.73 19.86
N THR A 177 -9.21 7.28 19.24
CA THR A 177 -7.81 7.04 19.67
C THR A 177 -7.15 8.28 20.29
N GLY A 178 -7.77 9.45 20.16
CA GLY A 178 -7.18 10.74 20.53
C GLY A 178 -6.04 11.21 19.62
N ARG A 179 -5.66 10.43 18.60
CA ARG A 179 -4.51 10.75 17.72
C ARG A 179 -4.92 11.72 16.63
N GLU A 180 -4.20 12.84 16.53
CA GLU A 180 -4.45 13.86 15.49
C GLU A 180 -3.63 13.66 14.22
N LYS A 181 -2.45 13.04 14.35
CA LYS A 181 -1.49 12.84 13.26
C LYS A 181 -0.92 11.42 13.34
N PRO A 182 -0.57 10.80 12.21
CA PRO A 182 0.14 9.53 12.22
C PRO A 182 1.51 9.68 12.88
N THR A 183 1.99 8.62 13.51
CA THR A 183 3.36 8.52 14.02
C THR A 183 4.34 8.40 12.85
N VAL A 184 3.99 7.60 11.83
CA VAL A 184 4.80 7.35 10.63
C VAL A 184 3.94 7.49 9.38
N ILE A 185 4.49 8.11 8.35
CA ILE A 185 3.93 8.17 7.00
C ILE A 185 4.92 7.49 6.07
N THR A 186 4.43 6.53 5.29
CA THR A 186 5.17 5.87 4.20
C THR A 186 4.55 6.20 2.85
#